data_AF-A0A7S3UFI1-F1
#
_entry.id   AF-A0A7S3UFI1-F1
#
_cell.length_a   1.000
_cell.length_b   1.000
_cell.length_c   1.000
_cell.angle_alpha   90.00
_cell.angle_beta   90.00
_cell.angle_gamma   90.00
#
_symmetry.space_group_name_H-M   'P 1'
#
loop_
_entity.id
_entity.type
_entity.pdbx_description
1 polymer ?
#
loop_
_entity_poly.entity_id
_entity_poly.type
_entity_poly.pdbx_seq_one_letter_code
_entity_poly.pdbx_strand_id
1 'polypeptide(L)'
;MDEKVVGHETTRLAYAIFCSAGQATSGVQLLSSIYHTQNVYVLHLDAKASDVEKRLLDEVVRPQLPNNVKLMDSSSITWGGISIVLGTIRAIAVLLEEYGSSW
;
A
#
# COMPACT_ATOMS: atom_id res chain seq x y z
N MET A 1 -17.67 18.88 38.33
CA MET A 1 -17.80 19.34 36.93
C MET A 1 -16.66 18.66 36.22
N ASP A 2 -16.87 17.40 35.82
CA ASP A 2 -15.81 16.53 35.35
C ASP A 2 -15.45 16.88 33.91
N GLU A 3 -14.22 17.35 33.74
CA GLU A 3 -13.61 17.65 32.46
C GLU A 3 -13.38 16.32 31.73
N LYS A 4 -14.24 16.00 30.76
CA LYS A 4 -14.02 14.90 29.82
C LYS A 4 -12.74 15.23 29.05
N VAL A 5 -11.63 14.60 29.44
CA VAL A 5 -10.45 14.50 28.58
C VAL A 5 -10.89 13.75 27.33
N VAL A 6 -11.15 14.49 26.25
CA VAL A 6 -11.34 13.91 24.92
C VAL A 6 -9.97 13.41 24.51
N GLY A 7 -9.69 12.14 24.79
CA GLY A 7 -8.53 11.47 24.19
C GLY A 7 -8.66 11.61 22.68
N HIS A 8 -7.63 12.15 22.03
CA HIS A 8 -7.55 12.10 20.57
C HIS A 8 -7.47 10.62 20.19
N GLU A 9 -8.58 10.04 19.73
CA GLU A 9 -8.53 8.72 19.10
C GLU A 9 -7.58 8.84 17.90
N THR A 10 -6.47 8.10 17.94
CA THR A 10 -5.53 8.04 16.83
C THR A 10 -6.23 7.36 15.66
N THR A 11 -6.67 8.15 14.68
CA THR A 11 -7.20 7.64 13.42
C THR A 11 -6.12 6.82 12.74
N ARG A 12 -6.44 5.54 12.49
CA ARG A 12 -5.62 4.67 11.67
C ARG A 12 -5.99 4.93 10.21
N LEU A 13 -5.08 4.68 9.30
CA LEU A 13 -5.30 4.93 7.87
C LEU A 13 -4.86 3.73 7.07
N ALA A 14 -5.63 3.44 6.02
CA ALA A 14 -5.22 2.53 4.97
C ALA A 14 -4.73 3.31 3.74
N TYR A 15 -3.55 2.95 3.26
CA TYR A 15 -2.96 3.53 2.06
C TYR A 15 -2.87 2.48 0.95
N ALA A 16 -3.31 2.88 -0.25
CA ALA A 16 -3.04 2.14 -1.47
C ALA A 16 -2.04 2.92 -2.33
N ILE A 17 -0.83 2.38 -2.50
CA ILE A 17 0.26 3.01 -3.23
C ILE A 17 0.41 2.28 -4.57
N PHE A 18 0.18 3.01 -5.67
CA PHE A 18 0.33 2.49 -7.03
C PHE A 18 1.61 3.02 -7.66
N CYS A 19 2.52 2.13 -8.03
CA CYS A 19 3.77 2.44 -8.68
C CYS A 19 3.74 2.00 -10.13
N SER A 20 4.09 2.91 -11.04
CA SER A 20 4.28 2.58 -12.45
C SER A 20 5.62 1.87 -12.70
N ALA A 21 5.83 1.37 -13.91
CA ALA A 21 7.15 0.88 -14.33
C ALA A 21 8.23 1.96 -14.14
N GLY A 22 9.39 1.58 -13.60
CA GLY A 22 10.48 2.49 -13.24
C GLY A 22 10.36 3.12 -11.85
N GLN A 23 9.27 2.86 -11.10
CA GLN A 23 9.00 3.53 -9.81
C GLN A 23 9.08 2.61 -8.59
N ALA A 24 9.59 1.38 -8.72
CA ALA A 24 9.69 0.48 -7.57
C ALA A 24 10.45 1.11 -6.38
N THR A 25 11.62 1.71 -6.64
CA THR A 25 12.40 2.40 -5.60
C THR A 25 11.67 3.60 -5.02
N SER A 26 11.03 4.42 -5.86
CA SER A 26 10.25 5.57 -5.41
C SER A 26 9.07 5.16 -4.54
N GLY A 27 8.42 4.03 -4.84
CA GLY A 27 7.36 3.45 -4.01
C GLY A 27 7.85 3.07 -2.62
N VAL A 28 9.01 2.42 -2.53
CA VAL A 28 9.63 2.06 -1.24
C VAL A 28 10.02 3.30 -0.44
N GLN A 29 10.58 4.32 -1.09
CA GLN A 29 10.93 5.59 -0.43
C GLN A 29 9.70 6.34 0.07
N LEU A 30 8.62 6.37 -0.72
CA LEU A 30 7.34 6.96 -0.33
C LEU A 30 6.78 6.24 0.90
N LEU A 31 6.67 4.91 0.84
CA LEU A 31 6.23 4.09 1.96
C LEU A 31 7.02 4.42 3.23
N SER A 32 8.35 4.46 3.14
CA SER A 32 9.23 4.75 4.27
C SER A 32 8.98 6.14 4.87
N SER A 33 8.63 7.11 4.03
CA SER A 33 8.41 8.50 4.44
C SER A 33 7.05 8.73 5.11
N ILE A 34 6.04 7.92 4.77
CA ILE A 34 4.68 8.01 5.34
C ILE A 34 4.38 6.87 6.32
N TYR A 35 5.38 6.05 6.65
CA TYR A 35 5.19 4.87 7.47
C TYR A 35 4.82 5.24 8.91
N HIS A 36 3.79 4.58 9.43
CA HIS A 36 3.40 4.62 10.82
C HIS A 36 2.91 3.22 11.23
N THR A 37 3.32 2.76 12.41
CA THR A 37 3.06 1.39 12.87
C THR A 37 1.59 1.05 13.06
N GLN A 38 0.73 2.06 13.21
CA GLN A 38 -0.72 1.88 13.38
C GLN A 38 -1.50 1.91 12.05
N ASN A 39 -0.88 2.34 10.96
CA ASN A 39 -1.51 2.38 9.64
C ASN A 39 -1.26 1.10 8.88
N VAL A 40 -2.03 0.86 7.83
CA VAL A 40 -1.86 -0.30 6.95
C VAL A 40 -1.64 0.14 5.51
N TYR A 41 -0.86 -0.63 4.78
CA TYR A 41 -0.35 -0.24 3.47
C TYR A 41 -0.48 -1.39 2.48
N VAL A 42 -1.02 -1.11 1.31
CA VAL A 42 -0.91 -1.98 0.14
C VAL A 42 -0.08 -1.28 -0.93
N LEU A 43 0.93 -1.97 -1.44
CA LEU A 43 1.77 -1.53 -2.53
C LEU A 43 1.45 -2.33 -3.78
N HIS A 44 1.27 -1.66 -4.92
CA HIS A 44 1.11 -2.27 -6.22
C HIS A 44 2.23 -1.76 -7.14
N LEU A 45 2.88 -2.68 -7.85
CA LEU A 45 3.79 -2.36 -8.94
C LEU A 45 3.15 -2.82 -10.26
N ASP A 46 3.08 -1.92 -11.23
CA ASP A 46 2.51 -2.20 -12.54
C ASP A 46 3.17 -3.42 -13.21
N ALA A 47 2.37 -4.26 -13.86
CA ALA A 47 2.85 -5.46 -14.55
C ALA A 47 3.88 -5.15 -15.66
N LYS A 48 3.88 -3.93 -16.21
CA LYS A 48 4.84 -3.44 -17.21
C LYS A 48 6.22 -3.15 -16.61
N ALA A 49 6.37 -3.17 -15.29
CA ALA A 49 7.67 -3.03 -14.64
C ALA A 49 8.62 -4.17 -15.04
N SER A 50 9.91 -3.86 -15.05
CA SER A 50 10.95 -4.80 -15.43
C SER A 50 11.05 -5.97 -14.43
N ASP A 51 11.58 -7.10 -14.87
CA ASP A 51 11.82 -8.24 -13.98
C ASP A 51 12.81 -7.91 -12.86
N VAL A 52 13.74 -6.97 -13.11
CA VAL A 52 14.67 -6.47 -12.09
C VAL A 52 13.92 -5.74 -10.97
N GLU A 53 12.93 -4.91 -11.31
CA GLU A 53 12.12 -4.21 -10.32
C GLU A 53 11.23 -5.16 -9.52
N LYS A 54 10.59 -6.12 -10.20
CA LYS A 54 9.79 -7.16 -9.55
C LYS A 54 10.64 -7.98 -8.59
N ARG A 55 11.82 -8.42 -9.04
CA ARG A 55 12.80 -9.16 -8.25
C ARG A 55 13.29 -8.35 -7.05
N LEU A 56 13.57 -7.06 -7.23
CA LEU A 56 13.92 -6.17 -6.11
C LEU A 56 12.81 -6.17 -5.05
N LEU A 57 11.55 -6.04 -5.47
CA LEU A 57 10.44 -6.08 -4.54
C LEU A 57 10.27 -7.45 -3.87
N ASP A 58 10.36 -8.55 -4.61
CA ASP A 58 10.08 -9.90 -4.08
C ASP A 58 11.22 -10.48 -3.23
N GLU A 59 12.47 -10.34 -3.67
CA GLU A 59 13.62 -10.98 -3.01
C GLU A 59 14.24 -10.10 -1.94
N VAL A 60 14.23 -8.77 -2.14
CA VAL A 60 14.96 -7.85 -1.27
C VAL A 60 14.02 -7.14 -0.33
N VAL A 61 12.94 -6.55 -0.84
CA VAL A 61 12.08 -5.67 -0.03
C VAL A 61 11.03 -6.46 0.74
N ARG A 62 10.30 -7.38 0.09
CA ARG A 62 9.17 -8.12 0.67
C ARG A 62 9.52 -8.89 1.95
N PRO A 63 10.68 -9.58 2.06
CA PRO A 63 11.04 -10.27 3.30
C PRO A 63 11.29 -9.31 4.49
N GLN A 64 11.56 -8.04 4.19
CA GLN A 64 11.83 -6.99 5.18
C GLN A 64 10.58 -6.13 5.46
N LEU A 65 9.46 -6.37 4.76
CA LEU A 65 8.25 -5.58 4.95
C LEU A 65 7.59 -5.92 6.30
N PRO A 66 7.20 -4.90 7.09
CA PRO A 66 6.39 -5.10 8.28
C PRO A 66 5.04 -5.76 7.99
N ASN A 67 4.43 -6.42 8.98
CA ASN A 67 3.14 -7.12 8.83
C ASN A 67 1.98 -6.21 8.39
N ASN A 68 2.06 -4.91 8.65
CA ASN A 68 1.08 -3.91 8.23
C ASN A 68 1.34 -3.38 6.80
N VAL A 69 2.24 -4.01 6.03
CA VAL A 69 2.48 -3.72 4.62
C VAL A 69 2.28 -4.98 3.79
N LYS A 70 1.51 -4.87 2.72
CA LYS A 70 1.26 -5.95 1.76
C LYS A 70 1.67 -5.52 0.35
N LEU A 71 2.39 -6.39 -0.35
CA LEU A 71 2.60 -6.26 -1.79
C LEU A 71 1.48 -7.01 -2.52
N MET A 72 0.73 -6.30 -3.37
CA MET A 72 -0.33 -6.87 -4.20
C MET A 72 0.24 -7.50 -5.47
N ASP A 73 -0.51 -8.46 -6.03
CA ASP A 73 -0.20 -8.99 -7.36
C ASP A 73 -0.16 -7.87 -8.41
N SER A 74 0.87 -7.90 -9.25
CA SER A 74 0.99 -6.96 -10.35
C SER A 74 -0.15 -7.08 -11.35
N SER A 75 -0.62 -5.93 -11.81
CA SER A 75 -1.58 -5.82 -12.90
C SER A 75 -1.24 -4.58 -13.73
N SER A 76 -1.58 -4.61 -15.02
CA SER A 76 -1.33 -3.47 -15.91
C SER A 76 -2.35 -2.37 -15.68
N ILE A 77 -1.87 -1.18 -15.34
CA ILE A 77 -2.67 0.03 -15.26
C ILE A 77 -2.40 0.88 -16.49
N THR A 78 -3.48 1.38 -17.08
CA THR A 78 -3.45 2.31 -18.21
C THR A 78 -4.00 3.65 -17.76
N TRP A 79 -3.26 4.72 -18.06
CA TRP A 79 -3.67 6.08 -17.74
C TRP A 79 -4.99 6.42 -18.45
N GLY A 80 -5.93 7.00 -17.71
CA GLY A 80 -7.27 7.31 -18.21
C GLY A 80 -8.18 6.10 -18.46
N GLY A 81 -7.72 4.88 -18.19
CA GLY A 81 -8.47 3.65 -18.39
C GLY A 81 -9.19 3.15 -17.13
N ILE A 82 -10.19 2.29 -17.32
CA ILE A 82 -10.94 1.64 -16.23
C ILE A 82 -10.05 0.80 -15.29
N SER A 83 -8.86 0.40 -15.76
CA SER A 83 -7.89 -0.36 -14.99
C SER A 83 -7.48 0.29 -13.67
N ILE A 84 -7.45 1.63 -13.57
CA ILE A 84 -7.12 2.29 -12.29
C ILE A 84 -8.22 2.05 -11.26
N VAL A 85 -9.49 2.16 -11.68
CA VAL A 85 -10.65 1.93 -10.81
C VAL A 85 -10.67 0.47 -10.34
N LEU A 86 -10.45 -0.48 -11.25
CA LEU A 86 -10.37 -1.91 -10.91
C LEU A 86 -9.20 -2.20 -9.96
N GLY A 87 -8.04 -1.57 -10.20
CA GLY A 87 -6.88 -1.66 -9.32
C GLY A 87 -7.19 -1.13 -7.91
N THR A 88 -7.85 0.03 -7.82
CA THR A 88 -8.27 0.62 -6.55
C THR A 88 -9.29 -0.25 -5.81
N ILE A 89 -10.31 -0.78 -6.49
CA ILE A 89 -11.29 -1.69 -5.87
C ILE A 89 -10.59 -2.95 -5.36
N ARG A 90 -9.65 -3.51 -6.13
CA ARG A 90 -8.86 -4.67 -5.69
C ARG A 90 -7.99 -4.34 -4.49
N ALA A 91 -7.40 -3.15 -4.44
CA ALA A 91 -6.62 -2.70 -3.28
C ALA A 91 -7.48 -2.58 -2.02
N ILE A 92 -8.70 -2.03 -2.16
CA ILE A 92 -9.67 -1.96 -1.06
C ILE A 92 -10.06 -3.36 -0.58
N ALA A 93 -10.32 -4.29 -1.51
CA ALA A 93 -10.63 -5.68 -1.15
C ALA A 93 -9.49 -6.31 -0.34
N VAL A 94 -8.24 -6.19 -0.81
CA VAL A 94 -7.06 -6.70 -0.09
C VAL A 94 -6.91 -6.05 1.29
N LEU A 95 -7.12 -4.74 1.41
CA LEU A 95 -7.06 -4.04 2.70
C LEU A 95 -8.10 -4.58 3.69
N LEU A 96 -9.33 -4.82 3.23
CA LEU A 96 -10.41 -5.37 4.06
C LEU A 96 -10.16 -6.84 4.44
N GLU A 97 -9.65 -7.65 3.50
CA GLU A 97 -9.35 -9.06 3.73
C GLU A 97 -8.18 -9.27 4.69
N GLU A 98 -7.11 -8.47 4.56
CA GLU A 98 -5.90 -8.63 5.37
C GLU A 98 -5.96 -7.90 6.71
N TYR A 99 -6.66 -6.75 6.78
CA TYR A 99 -6.60 -5.85 7.94
C TYR A 99 -7.97 -5.48 8.52
N GLY A 100 -9.07 -5.96 7.92
CA GLY A 100 -10.43 -5.65 8.37
C GLY A 100 -10.79 -4.17 8.17
N SER A 101 -11.67 -3.64 9.01
CA SER A 101 -12.14 -2.24 8.98
C SER A 101 -11.69 -1.44 10.20
N SER A 102 -10.62 -1.88 10.86
CA SER A 102 -10.13 -1.27 12.10
C SER A 102 -9.09 -0.16 11.86
N TRP A 103 -8.71 0.04 10.61
CA TRP A 103 -8.01 1.23 10.15
C TRP A 103 -9.01 2.37 10.00
#